data_AF-R7T3P0-F1
#
_entry.id   AF-R7T3P0-F1
#
_cell.length_a   1.000
_cell.length_b   1.000
_cell.length_c   1.000
_cell.angle_alpha   90.00
_cell.angle_beta   90.00
_cell.angle_gamma   90.00
#
_symmetry.space_group_name_H-M   'P 1'
#
loop_
_entity.id
_entity.type
_entity.pdbx_description
1 polymer ?
#
loop_
_entity_poly.entity_id
_entity_poly.type
_entity_poly.pdbx_seq_one_letter_code
_entity_poly.pdbx_strand_id
1 'polypeptide(L)' 'AGGCGSMYDVQIEAEEFRGKRTVMQHRMVNEALKCEIENMHGLRISTSVPDTSS' A
#
# COMPACT_ATOMS: atom_id res chain seq x y z
N ALA A 1 -16.28 23.87 2.31
CA ALA A 1 -15.22 23.45 1.38
C ALA A 1 -15.27 21.93 1.28
N GLY A 2 -15.97 21.40 0.27
CA GLY A 2 -16.04 19.96 0.01
C GLY A 2 -14.79 19.56 -0.77
N GLY A 3 -13.74 19.18 -0.05
CA GLY A 3 -12.47 18.78 -0.65
C GLY A 3 -12.66 17.52 -1.48
N CYS A 4 -12.49 17.64 -2.80
CA CYS A 4 -12.28 16.51 -3.69
C CYS A 4 -11.09 15.72 -3.15
N GLY A 5 -11.35 14.62 -2.43
CA GLY A 5 -10.32 13.81 -1.81
C GLY A 5 -9.43 13.25 -2.91
N SER A 6 -8.22 13.80 -3.04
CA SER A 6 -7.20 13.26 -3.93
C SER A 6 -7.00 11.79 -3.54
N MET A 7 -7.36 10.87 -4.44
CA MET A 7 -7.05 9.46 -4.27
C MET A 7 -5.57 9.27 -4.54
N TYR A 8 -4.84 8.76 -3.56
CA TYR A 8 -3.44 8.45 -3.71
C TYR A 8 -3.30 6.96 -4.07
N ASP A 9 -2.57 6.67 -5.14
CA ASP A 9 -2.22 5.31 -5.51
C ASP A 9 -0.80 5.02 -5.04
N VAL A 10 -0.66 3.99 -4.20
CA VAL A 10 0.59 3.60 -3.56
C VAL A 10 0.95 2.21 -4.05
N GLN A 11 2.00 2.13 -4.86
CA GLN A 11 2.52 0.88 -5.39
C GLN A 11 3.79 0.49 -4.64
N ILE A 12 3.79 -0.69 -4.01
CA ILE A 12 4.88 -1.14 -3.15
C ILE A 12 5.36 -2.49 -3.67
N GLU A 13 6.66 -2.56 -3.89
CA GLU A 13 7.33 -3.78 -4.30
C GLU A 13 8.32 -4.20 -3.21
N ALA A 14 8.14 -5.40 -2.67
CA ALA A 14 9.00 -5.92 -1.60
C ALA A 14 9.11 -7.45 -1.62
N GLU A 15 10.31 -7.97 -1.36
CA GLU A 15 10.53 -9.43 -1.27
C GLU A 15 9.76 -10.06 -0.10
N GLU A 16 9.49 -9.29 0.95
CA GLU A 16 8.71 -9.73 2.11
C GLU A 16 7.28 -10.14 1.77
N PHE A 17 6.76 -9.73 0.61
CA PHE A 17 5.44 -10.13 0.13
C PHE A 17 5.45 -11.53 -0.49
N ARG A 18 6.63 -12.09 -0.82
CA ARG A 18 6.78 -13.42 -1.39
C ARG A 18 6.19 -14.46 -0.43
N GLY A 19 5.24 -15.24 -0.93
CA GLY A 19 4.54 -16.27 -0.15
C GLY A 19 3.47 -15.75 0.83
N LYS A 20 3.26 -14.43 0.95
CA LYS A 20 2.16 -13.85 1.74
C LYS A 20 0.91 -13.67 0.89
N ARG A 21 -0.26 -13.84 1.49
CA ARG A 21 -1.53 -13.52 0.83
C ARG A 21 -1.70 -12.02 0.67
N THR A 22 -2.36 -11.58 -0.40
CA THR A 22 -2.68 -10.17 -0.70
C THR A 22 -3.23 -9.42 0.51
N VAL A 23 -4.18 -10.01 1.27
CA VAL A 23 -4.75 -9.39 2.49
C VAL A 23 -3.68 -9.11 3.55
N MET A 24 -2.72 -10.02 3.75
CA MET A 24 -1.62 -9.83 4.70
C MET A 24 -0.67 -8.74 4.22
N GLN A 25 -0.37 -8.69 2.92
CA GLN A 25 0.46 -7.64 2.32
C GLN A 25 -0.18 -6.26 2.55
N HIS A 26 -1.48 -6.09 2.22
CA HIS A 26 -2.20 -4.84 2.48
C HIS A 26 -2.22 -4.47 3.96
N ARG A 27 -2.37 -5.44 4.86
CA ARG A 27 -2.33 -5.17 6.30
C ARG A 27 -0.97 -4.64 6.75
N MET A 28 0.12 -5.26 6.30
CA MET A 28 1.48 -4.79 6.59
C MET A 28 1.70 -3.36 6.09
N VAL A 29 1.23 -3.07 4.86
CA VAL A 29 1.32 -1.73 4.28
C VAL A 29 0.48 -0.73 5.06
N ASN A 30 -0.77 -1.06 5.42
CA ASN A 30 -1.63 -0.19 6.20
C ASN A 30 -1.04 0.11 7.59
N GLU A 31 -0.39 -0.87 8.23
CA GLU A 31 0.27 -0.65 9.52
C GLU A 31 1.48 0.29 9.37
N ALA A 32 2.28 0.13 8.31
CA ALA A 32 3.42 1.01 8.03
C ALA A 32 2.98 2.44 7.66
N LEU A 33 1.92 2.58 6.86
CA LEU A 33 1.41 3.87 6.40
C LEU A 33 0.40 4.50 7.37
N LYS A 34 0.06 3.82 8.48
CA LYS A 34 -1.02 4.23 9.40
C LYS A 34 -0.92 5.70 9.83
N CYS A 35 0.29 6.18 10.15
CA CYS A 35 0.51 7.56 10.57
C CYS A 35 0.38 8.59 9.42
N GLU A 36 0.64 8.19 8.18
CA GLU A 36 0.51 9.10 7.02
C GLU A 36 -0.94 9.16 6.51
N ILE A 37 -1.63 8.02 6.55
CA ILE A 37 -3.00 7.89 6.01
C ILE A 37 -4.09 8.49 6.91
N GLU A 38 -3.80 8.80 8.18
CA GLU A 38 -4.73 9.50 9.07
C GLU A 38 -5.18 10.87 8.54
N ASN A 39 -4.37 11.51 7.68
CA ASN A 39 -4.69 12.80 7.07
C ASN A 39 -5.18 12.69 5.61
N MET A 40 -5.27 11.48 5.05
CA MET A 40 -5.58 11.24 3.64
C MET A 40 -7.02 10.70 3.46
N HIS A 41 -7.82 11.33 2.59
CA HIS A 41 -9.23 10.98 2.40
C HIS A 41 -9.45 9.62 1.68
N GLY A 42 -8.45 9.11 0.96
CA GLY A 42 -8.53 7.82 0.28
C GLY A 42 -7.19 7.40 -0.32
N LEU A 43 -6.81 6.15 -0.07
CA LEU A 43 -5.61 5.52 -0.63
C LEU A 43 -5.95 4.19 -1.28
N ARG A 44 -5.29 3.91 -2.40
CA ARG A 44 -5.30 2.61 -3.07
C ARG A 44 -3.90 2.02 -2.94
N ILE A 45 -3.82 0.82 -2.37
CA ILE A 45 -2.55 0.11 -2.20
C ILE A 45 -2.49 -0.99 -3.26
N SER A 46 -1.36 -1.08 -3.94
CA SER A 46 -1.02 -2.16 -4.86
C SER A 46 0.31 -2.78 -4.42
N THR A 47 0.32 -4.06 -4.09
CA THR A 47 1.52 -4.78 -3.62
C THR A 47 1.99 -5.79 -4.65
N SER A 48 3.29 -5.78 -4.94
CA SER A 48 3.94 -6.70 -5.89
C SER A 48 5.22 -7.28 -5.29
N VAL A 49 5.62 -8.46 -5.74
CA VAL A 49 6.90 -9.06 -5.37
C VAL A 49 7.91 -8.71 -6.46
N PRO A 50 9.10 -8.19 -6.14
CA PRO A 50 10.12 -7.90 -7.15
C PRO A 50 10.56 -9.19 -7.81
N ASP A 51 10.67 -9.16 -9.13
CA ASP A 51 11.22 -10.26 -9.91
C ASP A 51 12.75 -10.19 -9.83
N THR A 52 13.32 -10.84 -8.80
CA THR A 52 14.78 -10.89 -8.55
C THR A 52 15.52 -11.88 -9.46
N SER A 53 14.98 -12.17 -10.64
CA SER A 53 15.46 -13.20 -11.57
C SER A 53 16.57 -12.73 -12.54
N SER A 54 17.32 -11.68 -12.22
CA SER A 54 18.42 -11.16 -13.05
C SER A 54 19.82 -11.54 -12.55
#